data_AF-A0A292RA07-F1
#
_entry.id   AF-A0A292RA07-F1
#
_cell.length_a   1.000
_cell.length_b   1.000
_cell.length_c   1.000
_cell.angle_alpha   90.00
_cell.angle_beta   90.00
_cell.angle_gamma   90.00
#
_symmetry.space_group_name_H-M   'P 1'
#
loop_
_entity.id
_entity.type
_entity.pdbx_description
1 polymer ?
#
loop_
_entity_poly.entity_id
_entity_poly.type
_entity_poly.pdbx_seq_one_letter_code
_entity_poly.pdbx_strand_id
1 'polypeptide(L)'
;MVQQITHANPYYQTQLNPNIKYVCNTCQLPTPQRNYCIFDKNEVDYFVKQKENAIPYLTDILAHSNNEAQVTETLFVMDRMIENGTKGIDKLYPVFARFNNTTSSNIQTYLAGIYRKTHVPDAFGPLVKMLVQNSLKPPNPYQTFDANEEIGGAILSYLSDRFRK
;
A
#
# COMPACT_ATOMS: atom_id res chain seq x y z
N MET A 1 10.63 -15.23 -28.79
CA MET A 1 9.35 -14.49 -28.71
C MET A 1 8.79 -14.75 -27.32
N VAL A 2 8.94 -13.81 -26.39
CA VAL A 2 8.49 -14.01 -25.00
C VAL A 2 7.07 -13.45 -24.90
N GLN A 3 6.09 -14.35 -24.74
CA GLN A 3 4.69 -14.02 -24.49
C GLN A 3 4.59 -13.27 -23.16
N GLN A 4 4.18 -12.00 -23.24
CA GLN A 4 3.67 -11.25 -22.09
C GLN A 4 2.39 -11.91 -21.62
N ILE A 5 2.43 -12.55 -20.45
CA ILE A 5 1.25 -13.09 -19.81
C ILE A 5 0.53 -11.91 -19.12
N THR A 6 -0.42 -11.33 -19.84
CA THR A 6 -1.38 -10.36 -19.32
C THR A 6 -2.47 -11.10 -18.53
N HIS A 7 -2.21 -11.38 -17.25
CA HIS A 7 -3.28 -11.79 -16.34
C HIS A 7 -3.99 -10.55 -15.80
N ALA A 8 -4.77 -9.90 -16.68
CA ALA A 8 -5.81 -8.98 -16.22
C ALA A 8 -6.92 -9.79 -15.55
N ASN A 9 -7.16 -9.55 -14.26
CA ASN A 9 -8.25 -10.17 -13.53
C ASN A 9 -9.60 -9.68 -14.14
N PRO A 10 -10.45 -10.57 -14.69
CA PRO A 10 -11.60 -10.18 -15.51
C PRO A 10 -12.71 -9.45 -14.75
N TYR A 11 -12.66 -9.41 -13.41
CA TYR A 11 -13.66 -8.74 -12.58
C TYR A 11 -13.65 -7.20 -12.65
N TYR A 12 -12.58 -6.57 -13.16
CA TYR A 12 -12.43 -5.11 -13.12
C TYR A 12 -12.79 -4.37 -14.41
N GLN A 13 -13.15 -5.07 -15.49
CA GLN A 13 -13.49 -4.41 -16.75
C GLN A 13 -14.91 -3.80 -16.75
N THR A 14 -15.78 -4.19 -15.83
CA THR A 14 -17.23 -3.89 -15.91
C THR A 14 -17.70 -2.67 -15.13
N GLN A 15 -16.86 -1.95 -14.39
CA GLN A 15 -17.25 -0.75 -13.63
C GLN A 15 -16.25 0.43 -13.72
N LEU A 16 -15.46 0.49 -14.78
CA LEU A 16 -14.54 1.61 -14.98
C LEU A 16 -15.30 2.84 -15.49
N ASN A 17 -15.14 3.97 -14.79
CA ASN A 17 -15.33 5.29 -15.41
C ASN A 17 -14.52 5.32 -16.72
N PRO A 18 -15.10 5.71 -17.87
CA PRO A 18 -14.44 5.66 -19.18
C PRO A 18 -13.12 6.47 -19.27
N ASN A 19 -12.78 7.26 -18.25
CA ASN A 19 -11.52 7.98 -18.15
C ASN A 19 -10.36 7.19 -17.54
N ILE A 20 -10.58 6.02 -16.94
CA ILE A 20 -9.53 5.28 -16.20
C ILE A 20 -8.70 4.41 -17.16
N LYS A 21 -7.42 4.76 -17.29
CA LYS A 21 -6.48 4.13 -18.24
C LYS A 21 -5.60 3.05 -17.61
N TYR A 22 -5.38 3.09 -16.30
CA TYR A 22 -4.46 2.22 -15.57
C TYR A 22 -5.18 1.42 -14.46
N VAL A 23 -4.64 0.26 -14.08
CA VAL A 23 -5.33 -0.74 -13.23
C VAL A 23 -4.54 -1.28 -12.04
N CYS A 24 -3.39 -0.68 -11.75
CA CYS A 24 -2.46 -1.07 -10.69
C CYS A 24 -2.01 -2.54 -10.83
N ASN A 25 -1.51 -2.89 -12.00
CA ASN A 25 -1.06 -4.25 -12.34
C ASN A 25 0.35 -4.24 -12.97
N THR A 26 1.13 -3.19 -12.73
CA THR A 26 2.48 -3.08 -13.32
C THR A 26 3.58 -3.27 -12.29
N CYS A 27 3.23 -3.30 -10.99
CA CYS A 27 4.19 -3.50 -9.93
C CYS A 27 4.95 -4.81 -10.08
N GLN A 28 6.27 -4.69 -10.10
CA GLN A 28 7.16 -5.83 -9.96
C GLN A 28 7.62 -5.89 -8.51
N LEU A 29 7.15 -6.89 -7.78
CA LEU A 29 7.61 -7.17 -6.43
C LEU A 29 9.12 -7.42 -6.41
N PRO A 30 9.76 -7.29 -5.24
CA PRO A 30 11.20 -7.52 -5.14
C PRO A 30 11.57 -8.96 -5.49
N THR A 31 12.84 -9.16 -5.82
CA THR A 31 13.41 -10.46 -6.17
C THR A 31 14.70 -10.68 -5.38
N PRO A 32 15.27 -11.90 -5.31
CA PRO A 32 16.55 -12.11 -4.64
C PRO A 32 17.69 -11.25 -5.18
N GLN A 33 17.61 -10.79 -6.43
CA GLN A 33 18.60 -9.92 -7.09
C GLN A 33 18.25 -8.42 -7.00
N ARG A 34 17.05 -8.06 -6.51
CA ARG A 34 16.56 -6.69 -6.43
C ARG A 34 15.70 -6.51 -5.19
N ASN A 35 16.21 -5.77 -4.21
CA ASN A 35 15.56 -5.58 -2.92
C ASN A 35 14.50 -4.46 -2.87
N TYR A 36 13.96 -4.04 -4.01
CA TYR A 36 12.94 -2.99 -4.10
C TYR A 36 11.87 -3.34 -5.15
N CYS A 37 10.66 -2.80 -4.94
CA CYS A 37 9.57 -2.85 -5.91
C CYS A 37 9.84 -1.88 -7.07
N ILE A 38 9.46 -2.27 -8.28
CA ILE A 38 9.40 -1.36 -9.44
C ILE A 38 7.93 -1.02 -9.69
N PHE A 39 7.65 0.27 -9.85
CA PHE A 39 6.32 0.80 -10.16
C PHE A 39 6.38 1.56 -11.49
N ASP A 40 5.32 1.51 -12.30
CA ASP A 40 5.22 2.37 -13.49
C ASP A 40 4.99 3.82 -13.05
N LYS A 41 6.01 4.65 -13.26
CA LYS A 41 5.96 6.07 -12.92
C LYS A 41 4.82 6.81 -13.62
N ASN A 42 4.51 6.48 -14.88
CA ASN A 42 3.46 7.16 -15.62
C ASN A 42 2.08 6.85 -15.04
N GLU A 43 1.89 5.61 -14.57
CA GLU A 43 0.68 5.18 -13.88
C GLU A 43 0.54 5.89 -12.52
N VAL A 44 1.60 5.91 -11.72
CA VAL A 44 1.62 6.60 -10.42
C VAL A 44 1.33 8.09 -10.61
N ASP A 45 2.05 8.75 -11.52
CA ASP A 45 1.88 10.18 -11.82
C ASP A 45 0.46 10.49 -12.32
N TYR A 46 -0.17 9.56 -13.05
CA TYR A 46 -1.54 9.71 -13.52
C TYR A 46 -2.53 9.75 -12.35
N PHE A 47 -2.46 8.82 -11.39
CA PHE A 47 -3.35 8.83 -10.23
C PHE A 47 -3.08 10.01 -9.28
N VAL A 48 -1.80 10.34 -9.06
CA VAL A 48 -1.42 11.50 -8.22
C VAL A 48 -1.99 12.80 -8.79
N LYS A 49 -1.94 13.01 -10.11
CA LYS A 49 -2.52 14.20 -10.75
C LYS A 49 -4.04 14.31 -10.61
N GLN A 50 -4.74 13.18 -10.48
CA GLN A 50 -6.19 13.16 -10.29
C GLN A 50 -6.64 13.47 -8.86
N LYS A 51 -5.73 13.34 -7.89
CA LYS A 51 -6.00 13.59 -6.48
C LYS A 51 -7.25 12.83 -6.01
N GLU A 52 -8.21 13.52 -5.40
CA GLU A 52 -9.40 12.92 -4.79
C GLU A 52 -10.26 12.14 -5.80
N ASN A 53 -10.20 12.47 -7.09
CA ASN A 53 -10.97 11.77 -8.13
C ASN A 53 -10.53 10.32 -8.33
N ALA A 54 -9.27 9.99 -8.01
CA ALA A 54 -8.76 8.62 -8.11
C ALA A 54 -9.17 7.74 -6.91
N ILE A 55 -9.56 8.34 -5.77
CA ILE A 55 -9.82 7.62 -4.53
C ILE A 55 -10.87 6.51 -4.68
N PRO A 56 -12.05 6.74 -5.29
CA PRO A 56 -13.07 5.69 -5.40
C PRO A 56 -12.54 4.44 -6.12
N TYR A 57 -11.75 4.65 -7.17
CA TYR A 57 -11.19 3.57 -7.97
C TYR A 57 -10.14 2.75 -7.20
N LEU A 58 -9.17 3.44 -6.57
CA LEU A 58 -8.13 2.79 -5.80
C LEU A 58 -8.72 2.08 -4.55
N THR A 59 -9.78 2.65 -3.99
CA THR A 59 -10.54 2.03 -2.89
C THR A 59 -11.19 0.73 -3.32
N ASP A 60 -11.79 0.70 -4.51
CA ASP A 60 -12.39 -0.51 -5.07
C ASP A 60 -11.36 -1.63 -5.29
N ILE A 61 -10.18 -1.29 -5.81
CA ILE A 61 -9.07 -2.24 -5.93
C ILE A 61 -8.70 -2.82 -4.56
N LEU A 62 -8.51 -1.97 -3.55
CA LEU A 62 -8.15 -2.43 -2.19
C LEU A 62 -9.25 -3.22 -1.49
N ALA A 63 -10.53 -2.94 -1.79
CA ALA A 63 -11.65 -3.67 -1.23
C ALA A 63 -11.72 -5.11 -1.76
N HIS A 64 -11.40 -5.31 -3.04
CA HIS A 64 -11.70 -6.58 -3.73
C HIS A 64 -10.47 -7.41 -4.11
N SER A 65 -9.28 -6.79 -4.25
CA SER A 65 -8.10 -7.52 -4.71
C SER A 65 -7.46 -8.35 -3.60
N ASN A 66 -6.99 -9.54 -3.96
CA ASN A 66 -6.12 -10.39 -3.13
C ASN A 66 -4.72 -10.55 -3.76
N ASN A 67 -4.47 -9.91 -4.90
CA ASN A 67 -3.18 -10.00 -5.57
C ASN A 67 -2.18 -9.07 -4.87
N GLU A 68 -1.09 -9.64 -4.35
CA GLU A 68 -0.10 -8.89 -3.58
C GLU A 68 0.48 -7.71 -4.37
N ALA A 69 0.89 -7.93 -5.63
CA ALA A 69 1.49 -6.89 -6.46
C ALA A 69 0.52 -5.72 -6.70
N GLN A 70 -0.74 -6.02 -7.01
CA GLN A 70 -1.77 -5.00 -7.23
C GLN A 70 -2.10 -4.22 -5.95
N VAL A 71 -2.17 -4.91 -4.80
CA VAL A 71 -2.38 -4.24 -3.50
C VAL A 71 -1.19 -3.36 -3.15
N THR A 72 0.04 -3.88 -3.29
CA THR A 72 1.28 -3.13 -3.05
C THR A 72 1.37 -1.89 -3.92
N GLU A 73 1.05 -2.00 -5.22
CA GLU A 73 1.01 -0.85 -6.13
C GLU A 73 -0.02 0.18 -5.70
N THR A 74 -1.23 -0.27 -5.37
CA THR A 74 -2.31 0.62 -4.98
C THR A 74 -1.98 1.37 -3.68
N LEU A 75 -1.40 0.68 -2.70
CA LEU A 75 -0.90 1.31 -1.47
C LEU A 75 0.23 2.31 -1.75
N PHE A 76 1.16 1.97 -2.64
CA PHE A 76 2.22 2.90 -3.05
C PHE A 76 1.66 4.16 -3.72
N VAL A 77 0.67 4.01 -4.62
CA VAL A 77 -0.01 5.15 -5.26
C VAL A 77 -0.70 6.01 -4.21
N MET A 78 -1.45 5.42 -3.28
CA MET A 78 -2.10 6.17 -2.20
C MET A 78 -1.10 6.89 -1.30
N ASP A 79 0.04 6.26 -0.98
CA ASP A 79 1.13 6.88 -0.25
C ASP A 79 1.66 8.14 -0.95
N ARG A 80 1.93 8.06 -2.27
CA ARG A 80 2.33 9.21 -3.08
C ARG A 80 1.24 10.29 -3.16
N MET A 81 -0.03 9.90 -3.21
CA MET A 81 -1.15 10.84 -3.20
C MET A 81 -1.22 11.63 -1.89
N ILE A 82 -0.96 11.00 -0.74
CA ILE A 82 -0.87 11.68 0.56
C ILE A 82 0.27 12.70 0.53
N GLU A 83 1.46 12.31 0.05
CA GLU A 83 2.60 13.23 -0.06
C GLU A 83 2.34 14.41 -0.99
N ASN A 84 1.49 14.23 -2.01
CA ASN A 84 1.06 15.31 -2.90
C ASN A 84 -0.09 16.18 -2.34
N GLY A 85 -0.51 15.93 -1.10
CA GLY A 85 -1.56 16.71 -0.43
C GLY A 85 -2.98 16.33 -0.83
N THR A 86 -3.20 15.12 -1.33
CA THR A 86 -4.55 14.59 -1.59
C THR A 86 -5.26 14.37 -0.26
N LYS A 87 -6.50 14.85 -0.14
CA LYS A 87 -7.29 14.78 1.08
C LYS A 87 -8.20 13.56 1.11
N GLY A 88 -8.62 13.15 2.31
CA GLY A 88 -9.64 12.11 2.50
C GLY A 88 -9.12 10.67 2.46
N ILE A 89 -7.82 10.46 2.23
CA ILE A 89 -7.19 9.13 2.31
C ILE A 89 -7.19 8.61 3.76
N ASP A 90 -7.11 9.49 4.75
CA ASP A 90 -7.28 9.19 6.18
C ASP A 90 -8.61 8.47 6.48
N LYS A 91 -9.68 8.84 5.76
CA LYS A 91 -11.02 8.25 5.92
C LYS A 91 -11.12 6.82 5.39
N LEU A 92 -10.11 6.36 4.66
CA LEU A 92 -10.06 5.02 4.08
C LEU A 92 -9.51 3.97 5.04
N TYR A 93 -9.26 4.33 6.32
CA TYR A 93 -8.84 3.37 7.34
C TYR A 93 -9.67 2.06 7.35
N PRO A 94 -11.02 2.07 7.24
CA PRO A 94 -11.78 0.81 7.20
C PRO A 94 -11.39 -0.12 6.04
N VAL A 95 -10.94 0.44 4.92
CA VAL A 95 -10.49 -0.32 3.73
C VAL A 95 -9.07 -0.84 3.96
N PHE A 96 -8.19 0.00 4.48
CA PHE A 96 -6.83 -0.39 4.87
C PHE A 96 -6.81 -1.48 5.95
N ALA A 97 -7.77 -1.44 6.87
CA ALA A 97 -7.84 -2.33 8.01
C ALA A 97 -7.97 -3.81 7.62
N ARG A 98 -8.46 -4.12 6.41
CA ARG A 98 -8.47 -5.47 5.85
C ARG A 98 -7.07 -6.09 5.80
N PHE A 99 -6.03 -5.28 5.61
CA PHE A 99 -4.65 -5.72 5.50
C PHE A 99 -3.90 -5.73 6.84
N ASN A 100 -4.56 -5.40 7.96
CA ASN A 100 -3.93 -5.32 9.28
C ASN A 100 -3.34 -6.65 9.79
N ASN A 101 -3.75 -7.77 9.20
CA ASN A 101 -3.28 -9.12 9.55
C ASN A 101 -2.45 -9.77 8.44
N THR A 102 -2.04 -8.99 7.43
CA THR A 102 -1.24 -9.52 6.32
C THR A 102 0.13 -10.00 6.80
N THR A 103 0.64 -11.06 6.16
CA THR A 103 2.00 -11.57 6.36
C THR A 103 2.94 -11.11 5.25
N SER A 104 2.45 -10.34 4.27
CA SER A 104 3.28 -9.78 3.20
C SER A 104 4.05 -8.57 3.73
N SER A 105 5.38 -8.67 3.71
CA SER A 105 6.26 -7.57 4.10
C SER A 105 6.11 -6.37 3.18
N ASN A 106 5.84 -6.59 1.89
CA ASN A 106 5.58 -5.50 0.93
C ASN A 106 4.34 -4.70 1.34
N ILE A 107 3.23 -5.39 1.61
CA ILE A 107 1.99 -4.73 2.03
C ILE A 107 2.18 -4.05 3.38
N GLN A 108 2.81 -4.71 4.37
CA GLN A 108 3.07 -4.13 5.67
C GLN A 108 3.89 -2.83 5.59
N THR A 109 4.95 -2.79 4.79
CA THR A 109 5.79 -1.59 4.62
C THR A 109 4.98 -0.39 4.12
N TYR A 110 4.25 -0.53 3.00
CA TYR A 110 3.49 0.60 2.45
C TYR A 110 2.28 0.97 3.32
N LEU A 111 1.62 -0.01 3.92
CA LEU A 111 0.53 0.22 4.86
C LEU A 111 1.00 1.00 6.10
N ALA A 112 2.15 0.64 6.66
CA ALA A 112 2.75 1.35 7.78
C ALA A 112 3.11 2.80 7.40
N GLY A 113 3.65 3.03 6.20
CA GLY A 113 3.91 4.38 5.67
C GLY A 113 2.64 5.23 5.57
N ILE A 114 1.54 4.67 5.07
CA ILE A 114 0.23 5.34 5.03
C ILE A 114 -0.26 5.67 6.44
N TYR A 115 -0.20 4.71 7.37
CA TYR A 115 -0.62 4.93 8.76
C TYR A 115 0.22 5.99 9.45
N ARG A 116 1.53 6.01 9.20
CA ARG A 116 2.44 7.04 9.67
C ARG A 116 2.08 8.42 9.13
N LYS A 117 1.70 8.56 7.86
CA LYS A 117 1.40 9.87 7.26
C LYS A 117 0.01 10.39 7.61
N THR A 118 -0.97 9.49 7.70
CA THR A 118 -2.36 9.85 8.00
C THR A 118 -2.64 10.06 9.48
N HIS A 119 -1.84 9.46 10.37
CA HIS A 119 -1.99 9.56 11.81
C HIS A 119 -3.40 9.20 12.35
N VAL A 120 -4.12 8.32 11.65
CA VAL A 120 -5.42 7.81 12.12
C VAL A 120 -5.23 7.04 13.44
N PRO A 121 -5.85 7.46 14.57
CA PRO A 121 -5.61 6.85 15.88
C PRO A 121 -5.82 5.34 15.92
N ASP A 122 -6.82 4.85 15.20
CA ASP A 122 -7.19 3.43 15.16
C ASP A 122 -6.12 2.55 14.52
N ALA A 123 -5.19 3.13 13.74
CA ALA A 123 -4.10 2.42 13.11
C ALA A 123 -2.93 2.08 14.06
N PHE A 124 -2.85 2.73 15.23
CA PHE A 124 -1.77 2.49 16.20
C PHE A 124 -1.76 1.04 16.72
N GLY A 125 -2.92 0.52 17.12
CA GLY A 125 -3.05 -0.87 17.59
C GLY A 125 -2.62 -1.90 16.54
N PRO A 126 -3.10 -1.81 15.30
CA PRO A 126 -2.62 -2.61 14.17
C PRO A 126 -1.11 -2.57 13.93
N LEU A 127 -0.47 -1.40 13.99
CA LEU A 127 0.99 -1.28 13.85
C LEU A 127 1.73 -2.09 14.93
N VAL A 128 1.32 -1.94 16.18
CA VAL A 128 1.89 -2.71 17.31
C VAL A 128 1.66 -4.21 17.10
N LYS A 129 0.46 -4.59 16.65
CA LYS A 129 0.14 -5.99 16.35
C LYS A 129 1.04 -6.58 15.28
N MET A 130 1.27 -5.87 14.16
CA MET A 130 2.15 -6.32 13.09
C MET A 130 3.58 -6.55 13.60
N LEU A 131 4.11 -5.61 14.39
CA LEU A 131 5.45 -5.73 14.97
C LEU A 131 5.57 -6.96 15.89
N VAL A 132 4.58 -7.19 16.75
CA VAL A 132 4.53 -8.36 17.64
C VAL A 132 4.43 -9.66 16.83
N GLN A 133 3.58 -9.69 15.80
CA GLN A 133 3.42 -10.86 14.93
C GLN A 133 4.73 -11.20 14.21
N ASN A 134 5.41 -10.21 13.64
CA ASN A 134 6.70 -10.38 12.99
C ASN A 134 7.78 -10.83 13.97
N SER A 135 7.71 -10.43 15.24
CA SER A 135 8.66 -10.87 16.27
C SER A 135 8.44 -12.34 16.66
N LEU A 136 7.17 -12.77 16.76
CA LEU A 136 6.82 -14.16 17.10
C LEU A 136 7.01 -15.11 15.92
N LYS A 137 6.80 -14.62 14.70
CA LYS A 137 6.99 -15.34 13.44
C LYS A 137 7.87 -14.48 12.54
N PRO A 138 9.20 -14.54 12.73
CA PRO A 138 10.14 -13.79 11.92
C PRO A 138 9.80 -13.96 10.44
N PRO A 139 9.61 -12.86 9.72
CA PRO A 139 9.24 -12.99 8.32
C PRO A 139 10.43 -13.59 7.54
N ASN A 140 10.12 -14.22 6.41
CA ASN A 140 11.04 -15.10 5.69
C ASN A 140 12.44 -14.46 5.52
N PRO A 141 13.56 -15.10 5.89
CA PRO A 141 14.90 -14.52 5.74
C PRO A 141 15.30 -14.17 4.30
N TYR A 142 14.60 -14.72 3.30
CA TYR A 142 14.76 -14.38 1.89
C TYR A 142 13.88 -13.21 1.41
N GLN A 143 13.13 -12.60 2.32
CA GLN A 143 12.43 -11.36 2.03
C GLN A 143 13.42 -10.22 1.84
N THR A 144 13.06 -9.28 0.99
CA THR A 144 13.91 -8.13 0.63
C THR A 144 13.65 -6.91 1.48
N PHE A 145 12.41 -6.71 1.95
CA PHE A 145 12.04 -5.61 2.82
C PHE A 145 11.89 -6.11 4.25
N ASP A 146 12.53 -5.40 5.19
CA ASP A 146 12.22 -5.53 6.61
C ASP A 146 11.08 -4.56 6.97
N ALA A 147 9.85 -5.07 6.95
CA ALA A 147 8.68 -4.27 7.28
C ALA A 147 8.73 -3.70 8.71
N ASN A 148 9.52 -4.30 9.62
CA ASN A 148 9.63 -3.81 10.99
C ASN A 148 10.27 -2.43 11.08
N GLU A 149 11.14 -2.06 10.13
CA GLU A 149 11.75 -0.73 10.08
C GLU A 149 10.67 0.35 9.91
N GLU A 150 9.80 0.22 8.90
CA GLU A 150 8.75 1.19 8.65
C GLU A 150 7.63 1.11 9.70
N ILE A 151 7.26 -0.08 10.16
CA ILE A 151 6.29 -0.25 11.26
C ILE A 151 6.80 0.42 12.54
N GLY A 152 8.05 0.18 12.92
CA GLY A 152 8.68 0.78 14.10
C GLY A 152 8.77 2.30 13.95
N GLY A 153 9.18 2.80 12.79
CA GLY A 153 9.19 4.22 12.46
C GLY A 153 7.80 4.86 12.57
N ALA A 154 6.76 4.18 12.10
CA ALA A 154 5.39 4.62 12.23
C ALA A 154 4.95 4.71 13.70
N ILE A 155 5.18 3.66 14.50
CA ILE A 155 4.87 3.65 15.94
C ILE A 155 5.57 4.80 16.66
N LEU A 156 6.86 4.99 16.41
CA LEU A 156 7.62 6.10 16.99
C LEU A 156 7.07 7.45 16.57
N SER A 157 6.63 7.62 15.32
CA SER A 157 5.96 8.83 14.85
C SER A 157 4.72 9.14 15.71
N TYR A 158 3.82 8.16 15.88
CA TYR A 158 2.61 8.31 16.71
C TYR A 158 2.90 8.66 18.17
N LEU A 159 3.97 8.11 18.74
CA LEU A 159 4.39 8.44 20.10
C LEU A 159 4.98 9.84 20.17
N SER A 160 5.88 10.17 19.24
CA SER A 160 6.63 11.44 19.22
C SER A 160 5.71 12.66 19.12
N ASP A 161 4.63 12.59 18.34
CA ASP A 161 3.68 13.69 18.21
C ASP A 161 2.94 14.00 19.51
N ARG A 162 2.83 13.05 20.45
CA ARG A 162 2.30 13.35 21.80
C ARG A 162 3.28 14.13 22.67
N PHE A 163 4.56 14.11 22.34
CA PHE A 163 5.62 14.76 23.12
C PHE A 163 6.10 16.08 22.49
N ARG A 164 5.68 16.40 21.26
CA ARG A 164 5.88 17.72 20.65
C ARG A 164 5.01 18.74 21.37
N LYS A 165 5.64 19.52 22.24
CA LYS A 165 5.05 20.68 22.93
C LYS A 165 4.99 21.89 22.01
#